data_AF-A0A318JP17-F1
#
_entry.id   AF-A0A318JP17-F1
#
_cell.length_a   1.000
_cell.length_b   1.000
_cell.length_c   1.000
_cell.angle_alpha   90.00
_cell.angle_beta   90.00
_cell.angle_gamma   90.00
#
_symmetry.space_group_name_H-M   'P 1'
#
loop_
_entity.id
_entity.type
_entity.pdbx_description
1 polymer ?
#
loop_
_entity_poly.entity_id
_entity_poly.type
_entity_poly.pdbx_seq_one_letter_code
_entity_poly.pdbx_strand_id
1 'polypeptide(L)'
;MRPWPRVKDKGVRSFLTLPQVAEVTGQPYTKLLRLWKTGGRMPSPDIMVGRRGGWSLPCAQYWKQLEFGLFPRPACLHTVTIGTIAAQYEVQWWQVWNRIEVGVIDEPAVWLDGQPGWLPRVRTSSTTGEAAESETSP
;
A
#
# COMPACT_ATOMS: atom_id res chain seq x y z
N MET A 1 3.03 -22.11 5.87
CA MET A 1 2.09 -21.35 6.72
C MET A 1 2.10 -19.92 6.22
N ARG A 2 0.96 -19.28 5.87
CA ARG A 2 0.97 -17.91 5.34
C ARG A 2 1.43 -16.95 6.46
N PRO A 3 2.46 -16.11 6.26
CA PRO A 3 2.86 -15.17 7.28
C PRO A 3 1.79 -14.07 7.35
N TRP A 4 0.91 -14.19 8.33
CA TRP A 4 0.11 -13.05 8.77
C TRP A 4 1.06 -11.97 9.29
N PRO A 5 0.71 -10.67 9.18
CA PRO A 5 1.46 -9.62 9.86
C PRO A 5 1.68 -10.04 11.30
N ARG A 6 2.93 -9.97 11.78
CA ARG A 6 3.23 -10.32 13.17
C ARG A 6 2.39 -9.38 14.04
N VAL A 7 2.01 -9.80 15.25
CA VAL A 7 1.13 -8.99 16.13
C VAL A 7 1.65 -7.55 16.31
N LYS A 8 2.98 -7.39 16.29
CA LYS A 8 3.69 -6.09 16.34
C LYS A 8 3.51 -5.16 15.12
N ASP A 9 3.01 -5.66 14.00
CA ASP A 9 2.84 -4.91 12.74
C ASP A 9 1.42 -4.32 12.59
N LYS A 10 0.51 -4.64 13.52
CA LYS A 10 -0.85 -4.07 13.57
C LYS A 10 -0.77 -2.59 13.97
N GLY A 11 -1.22 -1.69 13.09
CA GLY A 11 -1.27 -0.24 13.34
C GLY A 11 -0.09 0.58 12.80
N VAL A 12 1.00 -0.07 12.39
CA VAL A 12 2.15 0.61 11.72
C VAL A 12 2.19 0.25 10.23
N ARG A 13 1.96 -1.02 9.88
CA ARG A 13 1.93 -1.52 8.50
C ARG A 13 0.55 -2.02 8.07
N SER A 14 -0.40 -2.10 8.99
CA SER A 14 -1.76 -2.59 8.72
C SER A 14 -2.76 -1.44 8.65
N PHE A 15 -3.52 -1.38 7.56
CA PHE A 15 -4.51 -0.36 7.30
C PHE A 15 -5.93 -0.93 7.42
N LEU A 16 -6.87 -0.07 7.80
CA LEU A 16 -8.29 -0.38 7.93
C LEU A 16 -8.95 -0.43 6.55
N THR A 17 -9.79 -1.43 6.35
CA THR A 17 -10.75 -1.48 5.24
C THR A 17 -11.94 -0.57 5.51
N LEU A 18 -12.73 -0.29 4.46
CA LEU A 18 -13.93 0.53 4.57
C LEU A 18 -14.94 0.03 5.64
N PRO A 19 -15.23 -1.28 5.80
CA PRO A 19 -16.02 -1.78 6.92
C PRO A 19 -15.42 -1.47 8.29
N GLN A 20 -14.11 -1.62 8.45
CA GLN A 20 -13.44 -1.32 9.73
C GLN A 20 -13.45 0.19 10.04
N VAL A 21 -13.36 1.05 9.03
CA VAL A 21 -13.59 2.49 9.19
C VAL A 21 -15.02 2.77 9.67
N ALA A 22 -16.00 2.04 9.15
CA ALA A 22 -17.39 2.13 9.59
C ALA A 22 -17.53 1.81 11.09
N GLU A 23 -16.88 0.74 11.54
CA GLU A 23 -16.85 0.33 12.95
C GLU A 23 -16.19 1.42 13.84
N VAL A 24 -15.03 1.93 13.46
CA VAL A 24 -14.30 2.96 14.23
C VAL A 24 -15.09 4.27 14.33
N THR A 25 -15.73 4.67 13.22
CA THR A 25 -16.46 5.94 13.13
C THR A 25 -17.89 5.85 13.65
N GLY A 26 -18.46 4.64 13.77
CA GLY A 26 -19.87 4.42 14.06
C GLY A 26 -20.80 4.78 12.90
N GLN A 27 -20.28 5.01 11.70
CA GLN A 27 -21.09 5.35 10.53
C GLN A 27 -21.59 4.08 9.82
N PRO A 28 -22.77 4.09 9.19
CA PRO A 28 -23.22 2.97 8.37
C PRO A 28 -22.26 2.71 7.21
N TYR A 29 -21.88 1.44 7.01
CA TYR A 29 -21.01 1.04 5.90
C TYR A 29 -21.54 1.50 4.54
N THR A 30 -22.85 1.39 4.30
CA THR A 30 -23.50 1.83 3.05
C THR A 30 -23.33 3.32 2.79
N LYS A 31 -23.38 4.16 3.84
CA LYS A 31 -23.13 5.59 3.75
C LYS A 31 -21.69 5.87 3.37
N LEU A 32 -20.73 5.21 4.00
CA LEU A 32 -19.31 5.36 3.68
C LEU A 32 -18.98 4.86 2.27
N LEU A 33 -19.57 3.74 1.85
CA LEU A 33 -19.41 3.21 0.49
C LEU A 33 -19.92 4.18 -0.57
N ARG A 34 -21.07 4.82 -0.32
CA ARG A 34 -21.59 5.87 -1.21
C ARG A 34 -20.60 7.03 -1.27
N LEU A 35 -20.18 7.56 -0.12
CA LEU A 35 -19.23 8.68 -0.05
C LEU A 35 -17.93 8.37 -0.79
N TRP A 36 -17.39 7.16 -0.62
CA TRP A 36 -16.19 6.72 -1.33
C TRP A 36 -16.38 6.69 -2.84
N LYS A 37 -17.46 6.05 -3.32
CA LYS A 37 -17.73 5.91 -4.76
C LYS A 37 -18.04 7.23 -5.45
N THR A 38 -18.66 8.18 -4.75
CA THR A 38 -19.09 9.46 -5.34
C THR A 38 -18.10 10.60 -5.08
N GLY A 39 -16.95 10.35 -4.46
CA GLY A 39 -16.01 11.42 -4.08
C GLY A 39 -16.60 12.42 -3.09
N GLY A 40 -17.47 11.95 -2.18
CA GLY A 40 -18.03 12.76 -1.10
C GLY A 40 -16.97 13.15 -0.06
N ARG A 41 -17.40 13.71 1.09
CA ARG A 41 -16.51 14.18 2.17
C ARG A 41 -15.75 13.08 2.94
N MET A 42 -15.58 11.91 2.34
CA MET A 42 -14.76 10.85 2.92
C MET A 42 -13.28 11.15 2.67
N PRO A 43 -12.37 10.93 3.64
CA PRO A 43 -10.95 11.02 3.41
C PRO A 43 -10.51 10.10 2.28
N SER A 44 -9.61 10.57 1.43
CA SER A 44 -8.88 9.69 0.52
C SER A 44 -8.15 8.61 1.35
N PRO A 45 -8.02 7.38 0.82
CA PRO A 45 -7.28 6.33 1.50
C PRO A 45 -5.80 6.73 1.59
N ASP A 46 -5.15 6.29 2.66
CA ASP A 46 -3.72 6.52 2.86
C ASP A 46 -2.91 5.64 1.90
N ILE A 47 -3.41 4.44 1.63
CA ILE A 47 -2.81 3.50 0.68
C ILE A 47 -3.86 2.90 -0.27
N MET A 48 -3.40 2.47 -1.45
CA MET A 48 -4.15 1.60 -2.35
C MET A 48 -3.39 0.29 -2.54
N VAL A 49 -4.00 -0.83 -2.17
CA VAL A 49 -3.52 -2.19 -2.52
C VAL A 49 -4.36 -2.67 -3.70
N GLY A 50 -3.83 -2.51 -4.91
CA GLY A 50 -4.60 -2.70 -6.14
C GLY A 50 -5.77 -1.71 -6.19
N ARG A 51 -7.01 -2.21 -6.17
CA ARG A 51 -8.24 -1.39 -6.16
C ARG A 51 -8.83 -1.17 -4.75
N ARG A 52 -8.20 -1.71 -3.70
CA ARG A 52 -8.69 -1.63 -2.33
C ARG A 52 -8.02 -0.45 -1.61
N GLY A 53 -8.82 0.49 -1.10
CA GLY A 53 -8.35 1.59 -0.27
C GLY A 53 -8.15 1.15 1.18
N GLY A 54 -7.06 1.62 1.79
CA GLY A 54 -6.74 1.43 3.20
C GLY A 54 -6.59 2.76 3.93
N TRP A 55 -7.21 2.88 5.10
CA TRP A 55 -7.13 4.06 5.97
C TRP A 55 -6.40 3.71 7.27
N SER A 56 -5.51 4.59 7.72
CA SER A 56 -4.87 4.44 9.03
C SER A 56 -5.89 4.68 10.15
N LEU A 57 -5.70 4.02 11.30
CA LEU A 57 -6.56 4.24 12.47
C LEU A 57 -6.57 5.72 12.92
N PRO A 58 -5.43 6.43 13.00
CA PRO A 58 -5.42 7.86 13.30
C PRO A 58 -6.24 8.70 12.31
N CYS A 59 -6.25 8.33 11.02
CA CYS A 59 -7.07 9.01 10.01
C CYS A 59 -8.57 8.86 10.31
N ALA A 60 -9.04 7.63 10.55
CA ALA A 60 -10.45 7.38 10.87
C ALA A 60 -10.88 8.08 12.17
N GLN A 61 -10.03 8.07 13.20
CA GLN A 61 -10.30 8.75 14.47
C GLN A 61 -10.35 10.28 14.32
N TYR A 62 -9.38 10.87 13.60
CA TYR A 62 -9.34 12.32 13.41
C TYR A 62 -10.51 12.80 12.53
N TRP A 63 -10.88 12.04 11.48
CA TRP A 63 -12.06 12.37 10.67
C TRP A 63 -13.37 12.34 11.48
N LYS A 64 -13.50 11.40 12.43
CA LYS A 64 -14.61 11.37 13.38
C LYS A 64 -14.63 12.60 14.29
N GLN A 65 -13.48 13.04 14.79
CA GLN A 65 -13.35 14.23 15.65
C GLN A 65 -13.73 15.52 14.93
N LEU A 66 -13.49 15.60 13.62
CA LEU A 66 -13.94 16.71 12.77
C LEU A 66 -15.42 16.62 12.38
N GLU A 67 -16.19 15.75 13.04
CA GLU A 67 -17.61 15.51 12.76
C GLU A 67 -17.87 15.21 11.28
N PHE A 68 -16.95 14.47 10.66
CA PHE A 68 -17.01 14.11 9.24
C PHE A 68 -16.91 15.31 8.27
N GLY A 69 -16.21 16.36 8.72
CA GLY A 69 -15.85 17.54 7.93
C GLY A 69 -14.84 17.26 6.82
N LEU A 70 -14.39 18.33 6.15
CA LEU A 70 -13.35 18.25 5.11
C LEU A 70 -12.01 17.83 5.73
N PHE A 71 -11.32 16.93 5.05
CA PHE A 71 -10.11 16.29 5.57
C PHE A 71 -8.97 16.38 4.54
N PRO A 72 -8.13 17.43 4.60
CA PRO A 72 -6.98 17.53 3.71
C PRO A 72 -5.92 16.50 4.09
N ARG A 73 -5.48 15.67 3.14
CA ARG A 73 -4.44 14.65 3.35
C ARG A 73 -3.36 14.66 2.28
N PRO A 74 -2.19 14.09 2.60
CA PRO A 74 -1.15 13.83 1.61
C PRO A 74 -1.66 12.94 0.48
N ALA A 75 -0.91 12.91 -0.63
CA ALA A 75 -1.20 12.05 -1.76
C ALA A 75 -1.30 10.56 -1.34
N CYS A 76 -2.31 9.87 -1.88
CA CYS A 76 -2.51 8.44 -1.66
C CYS A 76 -1.33 7.63 -2.20
N LEU A 77 -0.79 6.72 -1.39
CA LEU A 77 0.32 5.86 -1.81
C LEU A 77 -0.21 4.60 -2.51
N HIS A 78 0.12 4.46 -3.79
CA HIS A 78 -0.22 3.26 -4.56
C HIS A 78 0.82 2.15 -4.34
N THR A 79 0.35 0.97 -3.93
CA THR A 79 1.18 -0.21 -3.71
C THR A 79 0.89 -1.28 -4.77
N VAL A 80 1.88 -2.11 -5.05
CA VAL A 80 1.75 -3.23 -5.97
C VAL A 80 1.20 -4.45 -5.24
N THR A 81 0.44 -5.28 -5.95
CA THR A 81 -0.25 -6.46 -5.38
C THR A 81 0.62 -7.71 -5.45
N ILE A 82 0.23 -8.78 -4.75
CA ILE A 82 0.92 -10.08 -4.84
C ILE A 82 0.92 -10.63 -6.27
N GLY A 83 -0.14 -10.40 -7.05
CA GLY A 83 -0.20 -10.82 -8.45
C GLY A 83 0.80 -10.05 -9.33
N THR A 84 0.94 -8.74 -9.08
CA THR A 84 1.94 -7.90 -9.77
C THR A 84 3.36 -8.34 -9.43
N ILE A 85 3.65 -8.63 -8.15
CA ILE A 85 4.95 -9.15 -7.71
C ILE A 85 5.23 -10.53 -8.31
N ALA A 86 4.24 -11.43 -8.30
CA ALA A 86 4.38 -12.76 -8.88
C ALA A 86 4.75 -12.68 -10.37
N ALA A 87 4.06 -11.82 -11.13
CA ALA A 87 4.38 -11.57 -12.54
C ALA A 87 5.77 -10.95 -12.73
N GLN A 88 6.15 -9.98 -11.90
CA GLN A 88 7.47 -9.32 -11.98
C GLN A 88 8.64 -10.31 -11.79
N TYR A 89 8.45 -11.32 -10.95
CA TYR A 89 9.47 -12.34 -10.67
C TYR A 89 9.25 -13.64 -11.45
N GLU A 90 8.30 -13.67 -12.38
CA GLU A 90 7.95 -14.84 -13.21
C GLU A 90 7.68 -16.10 -12.38
N VAL A 91 7.01 -15.94 -11.24
CA VAL A 91 6.63 -17.04 -10.35
C VAL A 91 5.11 -17.12 -10.19
N GLN A 92 4.63 -18.28 -9.75
CA GLN A 92 3.24 -18.43 -9.33
C GLN A 92 3.00 -17.69 -8.00
N TRP A 93 1.80 -17.17 -7.78
CA TRP A 93 1.51 -16.32 -6.62
C TRP A 93 1.75 -17.02 -5.28
N TRP A 94 1.58 -18.34 -5.19
CA TRP A 94 1.86 -19.11 -3.97
C TRP A 94 3.36 -19.29 -3.69
N GLN A 95 4.22 -19.16 -4.71
CA GLN A 95 5.68 -19.28 -4.57
C GLN A 95 6.33 -17.98 -4.06
N VAL A 96 5.60 -16.85 -4.11
CA VAL A 96 6.09 -15.54 -3.65
C VAL A 96 6.59 -15.61 -2.21
N TRP A 97 5.88 -16.31 -1.32
CA TRP A 97 6.28 -16.42 0.08
C TRP A 97 7.60 -17.17 0.29
N ASN A 98 7.81 -18.26 -0.44
CA ASN A 98 9.07 -19.00 -0.37
C ASN A 98 10.24 -18.12 -0.85
N ARG A 99 10.01 -17.29 -1.88
CA ARG A 99 11.01 -16.34 -2.39
C ARG A 99 11.32 -15.21 -1.40
N ILE A 100 10.34 -14.79 -0.61
CA ILE A 100 10.57 -13.84 0.49
C ILE A 100 11.42 -14.47 1.58
N GLU A 101 11.13 -15.72 1.96
CA GLU A 101 11.87 -16.42 3.02
C GLU A 101 13.37 -16.57 2.70
N VAL A 102 13.71 -16.81 1.43
CA VAL A 102 15.11 -16.88 0.98
C VAL A 102 15.71 -15.52 0.59
N GLY A 103 14.99 -14.42 0.82
CA GLY A 103 15.48 -13.05 0.58
C GLY A 103 15.52 -12.59 -0.88
N VAL A 104 14.87 -13.31 -1.80
CA VAL A 104 14.81 -12.94 -3.23
C VAL A 104 13.79 -11.83 -3.49
N ILE A 105 12.68 -11.84 -2.76
CA ILE A 105 11.63 -10.82 -2.82
C ILE A 105 11.58 -10.11 -1.46
N ASP A 106 11.49 -8.79 -1.45
CA ASP A 106 11.33 -8.03 -0.21
C ASP A 106 9.99 -8.35 0.47
N GLU A 107 9.93 -8.26 1.80
CA GLU A 107 8.67 -8.40 2.52
C GLU A 107 7.66 -7.30 2.14
N PRO A 108 6.34 -7.57 2.21
CA PRO A 108 5.32 -6.55 2.01
C PRO A 108 5.51 -5.38 2.98
N ALA A 109 5.44 -4.16 2.45
CA ALA A 109 5.54 -2.94 3.24
C ALA A 109 4.26 -2.68 4.05
N VAL A 110 3.11 -3.06 3.48
CA VAL A 110 1.78 -2.81 4.08
C VAL A 110 0.86 -4.00 3.91
N TRP A 111 -0.19 -4.02 4.73
CA TRP A 111 -1.25 -5.04 4.73
C TRP A 111 -2.63 -4.40 4.83
N LEU A 112 -3.58 -4.94 4.07
CA LEU A 112 -4.99 -4.54 4.09
C LEU A 112 -5.87 -5.79 4.08
N ASP A 113 -6.40 -6.17 5.25
CA ASP A 113 -7.29 -7.34 5.38
C ASP A 113 -6.70 -8.61 4.76
N GLY A 114 -5.49 -8.96 5.21
CA GLY A 114 -4.73 -10.12 4.71
C GLY A 114 -4.20 -9.96 3.28
N GLN A 115 -4.44 -8.83 2.60
CA GLN A 115 -3.85 -8.53 1.30
C GLN A 115 -2.53 -7.78 1.47
N PRO A 116 -1.39 -8.32 1.01
CA PRO A 116 -0.11 -7.64 1.07
C PRO A 116 0.01 -6.58 -0.03
N GLY A 117 0.72 -5.49 0.29
CA GLY A 117 1.12 -4.44 -0.65
C GLY A 117 2.61 -4.14 -0.54
N TRP A 118 3.28 -3.99 -1.69
CA TRP A 118 4.69 -3.58 -1.77
C TRP A 118 4.78 -2.17 -2.34
N LEU A 119 5.82 -1.43 -1.95
CA LEU A 119 6.12 -0.16 -2.57
C LEU A 119 6.57 -0.38 -4.02
N PRO A 120 6.15 0.47 -4.97
CA PRO A 120 6.72 0.44 -6.31
C PRO A 120 8.23 0.61 -6.22
N ARG A 121 8.99 -0.27 -6.90
CA ARG A 121 10.44 -0.07 -7.00
C ARG A 121 10.70 1.19 -7.82
N VAL A 122 11.43 2.13 -7.23
CA VAL A 122 12.01 3.23 -8.00
C VAL A 122 12.96 2.59 -9.00
N ARG A 123 12.69 2.72 -10.30
CA ARG A 123 13.69 2.40 -11.32
C ARG A 123 14.82 3.43 -11.13
N THR A 124 15.89 3.04 -10.46
CA THR A 124 17.15 3.76 -10.61
C THR A 124 17.56 3.53 -12.05
N SER A 125 17.31 4.50 -12.92
CA SER A 125 17.96 4.57 -14.22
C SER A 125 19.46 4.58 -13.94
N SER A 126 20.11 3.45 -14.16
CA SER A 126 21.55 3.36 -14.25
C SER A 126 21.95 4.25 -15.42
N THR A 127 22.34 5.49 -15.10
CA THR A 127 23.15 6.31 -16.00
C THR A 127 24.51 5.62 -16.08
N THR A 128 24.63 4.67 -16.99
CA THR A 128 25.93 4.18 -17.46
C THR A 128 26.56 5.35 -18.20
N GLY A 129 27.35 6.14 -17.48
CA GLY A 129 28.34 7.02 -18.06
C GLY A 129 29.43 6.14 -18.65
N GLU A 130 29.26 5.75 -19.91
CA GLU A 130 30.34 5.26 -20.74
C GLU A 130 31.21 6.48 -21.08
N ALA A 131 32.19 6.73 -20.20
CA ALA A 131 33.24 7.69 -20.47
C ALA A 131 34.08 7.13 -21.62
N ALA A 132 33.92 7.73 -22.80
CA ALA A 132 34.82 7.52 -23.92
C ALA A 132 36.21 8.04 -23.51
N GLU A 133 37.10 7.11 -23.19
CA GLU A 133 38.54 7.35 -23.18
C GLU A 133 38.98 7.67 -24.61
N SER A 134 39.03 8.95 -24.95
CA SER A 134 39.80 9.42 -26.10
C SER A 134 41.25 9.60 -25.67
N GLU A 135 42.03 8.54 -25.80
CA GLU A 135 43.49 8.63 -25.86
C GLU A 135 43.88 9.58 -27.01
N THR A 136 44.41 10.75 -26.64
CA THR A 136 45.20 11.56 -27.57
C THR A 136 46.62 11.54 -27.02
N SER A 137 47.46 10.69 -27.61
CA SER A 137 48.90 10.71 -27.37
C SER A 137 49.58 11.83 -28.17
N PRO A 138 50.70 12.38 -27.67
CA PRO A 138 51.35 13.60 -28.14
C PRO A 138 52.06 13.47 -29.50
#